data_AF-A0A6L3XAU7-F1
#
_entry.id   AF-A0A6L3XAU7-F1
#
_cell.length_a   1.000
_cell.length_b   1.000
_cell.length_c   1.000
_cell.angle_alpha   90.00
_cell.angle_beta   90.00
_cell.angle_gamma   90.00
#
_symmetry.space_group_name_H-M   'P 1'
#
loop_
_entity.id
_entity.type
_entity.pdbx_description
1 polymer ?
#
loop_
_entity_poly.entity_id
_entity_poly.type
_entity_poly.pdbx_seq_one_letter_code
_entity_poly.pdbx_strand_id
1 'polypeptide(L)'
;MFRKDIVIPSGAVALALCVFSIQADPLKPTQYGDFDRYVLALSWQTGFCQSMVERNRDEPEECRLQKESSNKTDFLTVHGLWPALPKSIAARGVDERRWMRFGCATRPVPNMPEAKASRKCDAAETGLSLTGAAKLNSVMPGAGGNSCLERYEYAKHGVCFGFDPDAYFGT
;
A
#
# COMPACT_ATOMS: atom_id res chain seq x y z
N MET A 1 62.93 -40.75 -27.95
CA MET A 1 61.59 -41.35 -27.78
C MET A 1 60.71 -40.32 -27.08
N PHE A 2 59.74 -39.76 -27.79
CA PHE A 2 58.98 -38.57 -27.40
C PHE A 2 58.09 -38.81 -26.17
N ARG A 3 58.27 -38.00 -25.11
CA ARG A 3 57.24 -37.77 -24.08
C ARG A 3 56.28 -36.71 -24.62
N LYS A 4 54.99 -37.05 -24.73
CA LYS A 4 53.91 -36.11 -25.06
C LYS A 4 53.40 -35.52 -23.75
N ASP A 5 53.54 -34.20 -23.60
CA ASP A 5 52.90 -33.45 -22.52
C ASP A 5 51.39 -33.34 -22.79
N ILE A 6 50.59 -33.78 -21.83
CA ILE A 6 49.13 -33.64 -21.83
C ILE A 6 48.82 -32.26 -21.26
N VAL A 7 48.34 -31.35 -22.11
CA VAL A 7 47.78 -30.06 -21.70
C VAL A 7 46.30 -30.28 -21.38
N ILE A 8 45.93 -30.13 -20.11
CA ILE A 8 44.54 -30.07 -19.67
C ILE A 8 44.08 -28.61 -19.81
N PRO A 9 43.12 -28.28 -20.69
CA PRO A 9 42.59 -26.94 -20.73
C PRO A 9 41.62 -26.79 -19.55
N SER A 10 41.95 -25.86 -18.65
CA SER A 10 41.05 -25.39 -17.59
C SER A 10 39.77 -24.85 -18.21
N GLY A 11 38.72 -25.68 -18.23
CA GLY A 11 37.38 -25.26 -18.61
C GLY A 11 36.82 -24.32 -17.55
N ALA A 12 36.68 -23.05 -17.91
CA ALA A 12 35.96 -22.07 -17.11
C ALA A 12 34.47 -22.47 -17.06
N VAL A 13 34.01 -22.98 -15.92
CA VAL A 13 32.59 -23.12 -15.64
C VAL A 13 32.04 -21.72 -15.36
N ALA A 14 31.43 -21.11 -16.37
CA ALA A 14 30.68 -19.87 -16.20
C ALA A 14 29.40 -20.18 -15.43
N LEU A 15 29.39 -19.86 -14.12
CA LEU A 15 28.19 -19.89 -13.30
C LEU A 15 27.27 -18.76 -13.76
N ALA A 16 26.25 -19.09 -14.58
CA ALA A 16 25.23 -18.14 -14.98
C ALA A 16 24.39 -17.76 -13.76
N LEU A 17 24.70 -16.61 -13.14
CA LEU A 17 23.86 -15.96 -12.15
C LEU A 17 22.59 -15.47 -12.87
N CYS A 18 21.53 -16.28 -12.87
CA CYS A 18 20.19 -15.82 -13.22
C CYS A 18 19.78 -14.75 -12.20
N VAL A 19 19.83 -13.49 -12.63
CA VAL A 19 19.24 -12.38 -11.90
C VAL A 19 17.73 -12.55 -12.00
N PHE A 20 17.13 -13.21 -11.01
CA PHE A 20 15.68 -13.21 -10.85
C PHE A 20 15.28 -11.80 -10.40
N SER A 21 14.87 -10.96 -11.35
CA SER A 21 14.14 -9.75 -11.03
C SER A 21 12.87 -10.18 -10.29
N ILE A 22 12.78 -9.87 -9.00
CA ILE A 22 11.53 -9.97 -8.24
C ILE A 22 10.61 -8.92 -8.83
N GLN A 23 9.84 -9.29 -9.85
CA GLN A 23 8.71 -8.49 -10.27
C GLN A 23 7.63 -8.69 -9.22
N ALA A 24 7.15 -7.59 -8.64
CA ALA A 24 5.93 -7.65 -7.84
C ALA A 24 4.83 -8.22 -8.75
N ASP A 25 4.16 -9.28 -8.30
CA ASP A 25 2.99 -9.79 -9.00
C ASP A 25 1.98 -8.65 -9.14
N PRO A 26 1.38 -8.45 -10.33
CA PRO A 26 0.40 -7.39 -10.52
C PRO A 26 -0.70 -7.52 -9.46
N LEU A 27 -0.99 -6.42 -8.77
CA LEU A 27 -2.12 -6.36 -7.84
C LEU A 27 -3.41 -6.68 -8.61
N LYS A 28 -4.00 -7.85 -8.33
CA LYS A 28 -5.15 -8.37 -9.07
C LYS A 28 -6.41 -8.31 -8.20
N PRO A 29 -7.42 -7.50 -8.59
CA PRO A 29 -8.73 -7.54 -7.94
C PRO A 29 -9.44 -8.85 -8.28
N THR A 30 -10.15 -9.43 -7.31
CA THR A 30 -11.00 -10.61 -7.53
C THR A 30 -12.42 -10.24 -7.96
N GLN A 31 -12.81 -8.98 -7.75
CA GLN A 31 -14.09 -8.40 -8.16
C GLN A 31 -13.96 -6.88 -8.35
N TYR A 32 -14.92 -6.27 -9.07
CA TYR A 32 -14.93 -4.83 -9.38
C TYR A 32 -13.62 -4.32 -10.02
N GLY A 33 -12.89 -5.18 -10.74
CA GLY A 33 -11.59 -4.85 -11.34
C GLY A 33 -11.64 -3.96 -12.58
N ASP A 34 -12.82 -3.45 -12.94
CA ASP A 34 -13.06 -2.69 -14.17
C ASP A 34 -12.93 -1.17 -13.97
N PHE A 35 -11.90 -0.76 -13.22
CA PHE A 35 -11.41 0.61 -13.11
C PHE A 35 -10.14 0.81 -13.95
N ASP A 36 -9.79 2.05 -14.28
CA ASP A 36 -8.75 2.39 -15.25
C ASP A 36 -7.43 2.87 -14.63
N ARG A 37 -7.43 3.18 -13.34
CA ARG A 37 -6.26 3.71 -12.62
C ARG A 37 -6.30 3.44 -11.13
N TYR A 38 -5.13 3.55 -10.53
CA TYR A 38 -4.97 3.78 -9.11
C TYR A 38 -4.48 5.21 -8.86
N VAL A 39 -4.87 5.79 -7.72
CA VAL A 39 -4.24 6.99 -7.17
C VAL A 39 -3.32 6.53 -6.05
N LEU A 40 -2.01 6.65 -6.24
CA LEU A 40 -1.05 6.53 -5.15
C LEU A 40 -1.05 7.86 -4.38
N ALA A 41 -1.62 7.83 -3.17
CA ALA A 41 -1.66 8.97 -2.28
C ALA A 41 -0.41 8.93 -1.38
N LEU A 42 0.45 9.93 -1.56
CA LEU A 42 1.62 10.13 -0.71
C LEU A 42 1.43 11.39 0.12
N SER A 43 1.73 11.28 1.41
CA SER A 43 1.73 12.41 2.33
C SER A 43 3.15 12.98 2.41
N TRP A 44 3.27 14.29 2.36
CA TRP A 44 4.45 14.95 2.91
C TRP A 44 4.27 15.03 4.43
N GLN A 45 4.87 14.11 5.18
CA GLN A 45 4.56 13.82 6.57
C GLN A 45 4.72 15.05 7.49
N THR A 46 5.80 15.82 7.33
CA THR A 46 6.00 17.07 8.08
C THR A 46 4.89 18.09 7.77
N GLY A 47 4.49 18.22 6.51
CA GLY A 47 3.38 19.10 6.12
C GLY A 47 2.02 18.62 6.63
N PHE A 48 1.78 17.30 6.65
CA PHE A 48 0.60 16.71 7.27
C PHE A 48 0.54 17.07 8.76
N CYS A 49 1.62 16.84 9.50
CA CYS A 49 1.68 17.14 10.93
C CYS A 49 1.55 18.64 11.22
N GLN A 50 2.22 19.49 10.43
CA GLN A 50 2.02 20.94 10.49
C GLN A 50 0.55 21.33 10.29
N SER A 51 -0.14 20.71 9.33
CA SER A 51 -1.55 21.00 9.07
C SER A 51 -2.49 20.60 10.22
N MET A 52 -2.12 19.61 11.03
CA MET A 52 -2.89 19.22 12.22
C MET A 52 -2.84 20.33 13.27
N VAL A 53 -1.66 20.90 13.50
CA VAL A 53 -1.45 22.03 14.41
C VAL A 53 -2.18 23.28 13.90
N GLU A 54 -1.99 23.65 12.63
CA GLU A 54 -2.61 24.85 12.03
C GLU A 54 -4.14 24.82 12.04
N ARG A 55 -4.72 23.61 11.97
CA ARG A 55 -6.18 23.41 12.00
C ARG A 55 -6.73 23.13 13.41
N ASN A 56 -5.91 23.28 14.44
CA ASN A 56 -6.27 23.02 15.84
C ASN A 56 -6.90 21.63 16.03
N ARG A 57 -6.29 20.61 15.43
CA ARG A 57 -6.66 19.20 15.58
C ARG A 57 -5.76 18.54 16.62
N ASP A 58 -6.29 17.51 17.27
CA ASP A 58 -5.47 16.64 18.09
C ASP A 58 -4.37 16.01 17.24
N GLU A 59 -3.12 16.26 17.61
CA GLU A 59 -1.98 15.66 16.93
C GLU A 59 -2.01 14.14 17.11
N PRO A 60 -1.93 13.35 16.04
CA PRO A 60 -1.87 11.91 16.15
C PRO A 60 -0.47 11.48 16.62
N GLU A 61 -0.34 10.24 17.10
CA GLU A 61 0.90 9.72 17.68
C GLU A 61 2.08 9.82 16.69
N GLU A 62 1.82 9.54 15.41
CA GLU A 62 2.83 9.63 14.35
C GLU A 62 3.40 11.04 14.14
N CYS A 63 2.69 12.09 14.56
CA CYS A 63 3.19 13.46 14.52
C CYS A 63 3.99 13.80 15.78
N ARG A 64 3.51 13.38 16.96
CA ARG A 64 4.21 13.60 18.23
C ARG A 64 5.55 12.86 18.30
N LEU A 65 5.62 11.67 17.69
CA LEU A 65 6.81 10.84 17.67
C LEU A 65 7.70 11.09 16.44
N GLN A 66 7.30 11.99 15.53
CA GLN A 66 8.09 12.30 14.35
C GLN A 66 9.47 12.82 14.76
N LYS A 67 10.51 12.24 14.18
CA LYS A 67 11.91 12.65 14.37
C LYS A 67 12.47 13.17 13.06
N GLU A 68 13.50 13.99 13.18
CA GLU A 68 14.30 14.37 12.02
C GLU A 68 14.95 13.13 11.38
N SER A 69 14.88 13.05 10.06
CA SER A 69 15.65 12.08 9.26
C SER A 69 16.82 12.77 8.57
N SER A 70 17.96 12.07 8.46
CA SER A 70 19.07 12.50 7.62
C SER A 70 18.69 12.46 6.14
N ASN A 71 17.80 11.55 5.74
CA ASN A 71 17.25 11.48 4.40
C ASN A 71 15.86 12.14 4.34
N LYS A 72 15.77 13.32 3.73
CA LYS A 72 14.51 14.08 3.70
C LYS A 72 13.42 13.44 2.85
N THR A 73 13.77 12.50 1.96
CA THR A 73 12.75 11.77 1.19
C THR A 73 11.93 10.83 2.07
N ASP A 74 12.42 10.46 3.25
CA ASP A 74 11.68 9.60 4.20
C ASP A 74 10.40 10.27 4.71
N PHE A 75 10.28 11.60 4.57
CA PHE A 75 9.04 12.32 4.86
C PHE A 75 7.98 12.18 3.76
N LEU A 76 8.30 11.58 2.62
CA LEU A 76 7.29 11.21 1.62
C LEU A 76 6.74 9.82 1.98
N THR A 77 5.66 9.80 2.76
CA THR A 77 5.07 8.59 3.35
C THR A 77 3.86 8.12 2.59
N VAL A 78 3.54 6.82 2.68
CA VAL A 78 2.35 6.23 2.09
C VAL A 78 1.13 6.67 2.88
N HIS A 79 0.15 7.24 2.17
CA HIS A 79 -1.21 7.43 2.70
C HIS A 79 -2.10 6.26 2.27
N GLY A 80 -2.10 5.92 0.98
CA GLY A 80 -2.91 4.82 0.46
C GLY A 80 -2.81 4.65 -1.05
N LEU A 81 -3.44 3.59 -1.56
CA LEU A 81 -3.51 3.25 -2.97
C LEU A 81 -4.97 3.08 -3.37
N TRP A 82 -5.53 4.04 -4.10
CA TRP A 82 -6.99 4.12 -4.28
C TRP A 82 -7.40 3.74 -5.70
N PRO A 83 -8.11 2.62 -5.91
CA PRO A 83 -8.75 2.34 -7.19
C PRO A 83 -9.70 3.47 -7.59
N ALA A 84 -9.68 3.87 -8.86
CA ALA A 84 -10.70 4.75 -9.42
C ALA A 84 -12.07 4.05 -9.47
N LEU A 85 -13.12 4.82 -9.77
CA LEU A 85 -14.49 4.31 -9.83
C LEU A 85 -14.60 3.15 -10.85
N PRO A 86 -14.93 1.93 -10.40
CA PRO A 86 -15.15 0.80 -11.32
C PRO A 86 -16.37 1.03 -12.20
N LYS A 87 -16.29 0.67 -13.49
CA LYS A 87 -17.37 0.88 -14.47
C LYS A 87 -18.66 0.16 -14.04
N SER A 88 -18.54 -1.02 -13.48
CA SER A 88 -19.63 -1.84 -12.95
C SER A 88 -20.34 -1.18 -11.76
N ILE A 89 -19.63 -0.41 -10.94
CA ILE A 89 -20.19 0.37 -9.84
C ILE A 89 -20.81 1.66 -10.37
N ALA A 90 -20.16 2.34 -11.32
CA ALA A 90 -20.71 3.50 -12.01
C ALA A 90 -22.06 3.20 -12.69
N ALA A 91 -22.17 2.03 -13.33
CA ALA A 91 -23.41 1.54 -13.95
C ALA A 91 -24.58 1.40 -12.97
N ARG A 92 -24.33 1.45 -11.65
CA ARG A 92 -25.34 1.43 -10.59
C ARG A 92 -25.69 2.82 -10.05
N GLY A 93 -25.27 3.89 -10.74
CA GLY A 93 -25.60 5.28 -10.40
C GLY A 93 -24.68 5.89 -9.34
N VAL A 94 -23.48 5.34 -9.16
CA VAL A 94 -22.42 5.94 -8.34
C VAL A 94 -21.61 6.89 -9.21
N ASP A 95 -21.46 8.13 -8.77
CA ASP A 95 -20.55 9.09 -9.41
C ASP A 95 -19.19 9.15 -8.71
N GLU A 96 -18.23 9.81 -9.33
CA GLU A 96 -16.87 9.97 -8.80
C GLU A 96 -16.85 10.63 -7.42
N ARG A 97 -17.71 11.64 -7.19
CA ARG A 97 -17.79 12.32 -5.90
C ARG A 97 -18.21 11.37 -4.78
N ARG A 98 -19.20 10.52 -5.03
CA ARG A 98 -19.68 9.51 -4.08
C ARG A 98 -18.62 8.42 -3.89
N TRP A 99 -17.95 8.00 -4.95
CA TRP A 99 -16.84 7.05 -4.88
C TRP A 99 -15.68 7.57 -4.02
N MET A 100 -15.22 8.80 -4.25
CA MET A 100 -14.17 9.42 -3.44
C MET A 100 -14.56 9.53 -1.95
N ARG A 101 -15.84 9.82 -1.68
CA ARG A 101 -16.33 9.97 -0.31
C ARG A 101 -16.40 8.63 0.42
N PHE A 102 -16.97 7.59 -0.20
CA PHE A 102 -17.33 6.36 0.50
C PHE A 102 -16.54 5.12 0.09
N GLY A 103 -15.87 5.12 -1.08
CA GLY A 103 -15.15 3.96 -1.61
C GLY A 103 -16.00 2.70 -1.60
N CYS A 104 -15.46 1.63 -1.01
CA CYS A 104 -16.13 0.35 -0.81
C CYS A 104 -17.47 0.42 -0.06
N ALA A 105 -17.73 1.48 0.72
CA ALA A 105 -18.99 1.69 1.43
C ALA A 105 -20.06 2.42 0.59
N THR A 106 -19.75 2.78 -0.66
CA THR A 106 -20.72 3.44 -1.54
C THR A 106 -21.94 2.54 -1.78
N ARG A 107 -23.09 3.18 -2.04
CA ARG A 107 -24.38 2.51 -2.30
C ARG A 107 -24.84 2.77 -3.73
N PRO A 108 -25.52 1.79 -4.38
CA PRO A 108 -26.04 0.56 -3.77
C PRO A 108 -25.03 -0.59 -3.66
N VAL A 109 -23.91 -0.51 -4.38
CA VAL A 109 -22.81 -1.48 -4.36
C VAL A 109 -21.48 -0.72 -4.28
N PRO A 110 -20.44 -1.23 -3.61
CA PRO A 110 -20.37 -2.55 -2.95
C PRO A 110 -21.06 -2.61 -1.59
N ASN A 111 -21.39 -1.45 -0.99
CA ASN A 111 -22.10 -1.34 0.29
C ASN A 111 -21.43 -2.12 1.45
N MET A 112 -20.10 -2.11 1.49
CA MET A 112 -19.33 -2.59 2.65
C MET A 112 -19.54 -1.66 3.87
N PRO A 113 -19.19 -2.09 5.10
CA PRO A 113 -19.20 -1.20 6.27
C PRO A 113 -18.36 0.07 6.03
N GLU A 114 -18.90 1.23 6.41
CA GLU A 114 -18.21 2.51 6.25
C GLU A 114 -17.04 2.64 7.23
N ALA A 115 -15.83 2.81 6.68
CA ALA A 115 -14.64 3.18 7.45
C ALA A 115 -14.72 4.65 7.87
N LYS A 116 -14.51 4.95 9.15
CA LYS A 116 -14.62 6.31 9.70
C LYS A 116 -13.26 6.82 10.15
N ALA A 117 -12.84 7.97 9.62
CA ALA A 117 -11.54 8.58 9.94
C ALA A 117 -11.37 8.94 11.42
N SER A 118 -12.47 9.19 12.16
CA SER A 118 -12.44 9.47 13.60
C SER A 118 -12.28 8.23 14.48
N ARG A 119 -12.41 7.03 13.92
CA ARG A 119 -12.38 5.75 14.64
C ARG A 119 -11.86 4.64 13.71
N LYS A 120 -10.66 4.88 13.18
CA LYS A 120 -10.01 4.02 12.16
C LYS A 120 -9.84 2.58 12.64
N CYS A 121 -9.51 2.39 13.92
CA CYS A 121 -9.30 1.06 14.51
C CYS A 121 -10.56 0.19 14.60
N ASP A 122 -11.75 0.76 14.39
CA ASP A 122 -13.01 0.00 14.36
C ASP A 122 -13.26 -0.67 13.00
N ALA A 123 -12.50 -0.30 11.97
CA ALA A 123 -12.43 -1.09 10.76
C ALA A 123 -11.80 -2.46 11.07
N ALA A 124 -12.23 -3.49 10.34
CA ALA A 124 -11.71 -4.84 10.51
C ALA A 124 -10.19 -4.88 10.35
N GLU A 125 -9.54 -5.81 11.06
CA GLU A 125 -8.12 -6.08 10.84
C GLU A 125 -7.91 -6.51 9.39
N THR A 126 -6.81 -6.05 8.79
CA THR A 126 -6.56 -6.30 7.36
C THR A 126 -6.20 -7.75 7.08
N GLY A 127 -5.61 -8.46 8.06
CA GLY A 127 -5.01 -9.78 7.86
C GLY A 127 -3.59 -9.73 7.29
N LEU A 128 -2.97 -8.55 7.28
CA LEU A 128 -1.59 -8.35 6.83
C LEU A 128 -0.60 -9.21 7.63
N SER A 129 0.36 -9.85 6.95
CA SER A 129 1.40 -10.62 7.62
C SER A 129 2.23 -9.73 8.56
N LEU A 130 2.86 -10.31 9.59
CA LEU A 130 3.73 -9.55 10.50
C LEU A 130 4.90 -8.88 9.75
N THR A 131 5.40 -9.52 8.69
CA THR A 131 6.46 -8.96 7.85
C THR A 131 5.94 -7.80 7.00
N GLY A 132 4.76 -7.96 6.39
CA GLY A 132 4.07 -6.89 5.66
C GLY A 132 3.76 -5.69 6.55
N ALA A 133 3.27 -5.93 7.77
CA ALA A 133 2.97 -4.89 8.76
C ALA A 133 4.24 -4.13 9.18
N ALA A 134 5.35 -4.82 9.42
CA ALA A 134 6.62 -4.17 9.75
C ALA A 134 7.13 -3.29 8.59
N LYS A 135 7.04 -3.78 7.35
CA LYS A 135 7.43 -3.01 6.16
C LYS A 135 6.53 -1.81 5.97
N LEU A 136 5.21 -1.98 6.08
CA LEU A 136 4.25 -0.90 5.93
C LEU A 136 4.48 0.20 6.99
N ASN A 137 4.66 -0.17 8.26
CA ASN A 137 4.89 0.78 9.35
C ASN A 137 6.16 1.64 9.13
N SER A 138 7.15 1.15 8.39
CA SER A 138 8.36 1.92 8.08
C SER A 138 8.13 3.08 7.10
N VAL A 139 7.04 3.04 6.31
CA VAL A 139 6.71 4.04 5.27
C VAL A 139 5.32 4.65 5.43
N MET A 140 4.48 4.12 6.32
CA MET A 140 3.16 4.63 6.70
C MET A 140 3.14 4.80 8.22
N PRO A 141 3.58 5.95 8.77
CA PRO A 141 3.70 6.14 10.21
C PRO A 141 2.39 5.97 11.01
N GLY A 142 1.24 6.14 10.35
CA GLY A 142 -0.08 5.94 10.97
C GLY A 142 -0.56 4.48 10.97
N ALA A 143 0.22 3.52 10.47
CA ALA A 143 -0.16 2.11 10.44
C ALA A 143 -0.04 1.46 11.82
N GLY A 144 -1.03 0.63 12.19
CA GLY A 144 -1.07 -0.06 13.47
C GLY A 144 -1.20 0.89 14.67
N GLY A 145 -0.70 0.43 15.83
CA GLY A 145 -0.79 1.17 17.08
C GLY A 145 -2.23 1.58 17.40
N ASN A 146 -2.41 2.83 17.84
CA ASN A 146 -3.73 3.42 18.07
C ASN A 146 -4.21 4.27 16.88
N SER A 147 -3.45 4.33 15.78
CA SER A 147 -3.78 5.13 14.60
C SER A 147 -4.52 4.32 13.54
N CYS A 148 -4.17 3.04 13.36
CA CYS A 148 -4.83 2.06 12.48
C CYS A 148 -5.17 2.57 11.07
N LEU A 149 -4.30 3.40 10.48
CA LEU A 149 -4.53 3.99 9.16
C LEU A 149 -4.73 2.91 8.10
N GLU A 150 -3.96 1.83 8.16
CA GLU A 150 -4.05 0.69 7.26
C GLU A 150 -5.42 0.01 7.29
N ARG A 151 -6.07 -0.08 8.47
CA ARG A 151 -7.42 -0.67 8.56
C ARG A 151 -8.44 0.21 7.85
N TYR A 152 -8.36 1.52 8.08
CA TYR A 152 -9.23 2.50 7.43
C TYR A 152 -9.03 2.49 5.90
N GLU A 153 -7.78 2.55 5.45
CA GLU A 153 -7.43 2.56 4.03
C GLU A 153 -7.90 1.27 3.34
N TYR A 154 -7.63 0.11 3.95
CA TYR A 154 -8.05 -1.16 3.37
C TYR A 154 -9.57 -1.31 3.34
N ALA A 155 -10.27 -0.96 4.42
CA ALA A 155 -11.73 -1.04 4.46
C ALA A 155 -12.41 -0.10 3.46
N LYS A 156 -11.82 1.06 3.18
CA LYS A 156 -12.38 2.03 2.22
C LYS A 156 -11.97 1.75 0.78
N HIS A 157 -10.77 1.25 0.53
CA HIS A 157 -10.16 1.23 -0.81
C HIS A 157 -9.73 -0.14 -1.32
N GLY A 158 -9.62 -1.15 -0.45
CA GLY A 158 -9.14 -2.48 -0.83
C GLY A 158 -10.14 -3.63 -0.67
N VAL A 159 -10.88 -3.64 0.44
CA VAL A 159 -11.66 -4.82 0.86
C VAL A 159 -12.72 -5.25 -0.15
N CYS A 160 -13.39 -4.30 -0.81
CA CYS A 160 -14.44 -4.62 -1.78
C CYS A 160 -13.88 -5.20 -3.08
N PHE A 161 -12.61 -4.98 -3.39
CA PHE A 161 -11.96 -5.57 -4.56
C PHE A 161 -11.46 -6.99 -4.30
N GLY A 162 -11.49 -7.42 -3.02
CA GLY A 162 -10.93 -8.69 -2.57
C GLY A 162 -9.45 -8.80 -2.91
N PHE A 163 -8.69 -7.71 -2.69
CA PHE A 163 -7.23 -7.76 -2.76
C PHE A 163 -6.68 -8.68 -1.68
N ASP A 164 -5.50 -9.24 -1.92
CA ASP A 164 -4.68 -9.78 -0.85
C ASP A 164 -4.02 -8.60 -0.09
N PRO A 165 -4.11 -8.53 1.26
CA PRO A 165 -3.55 -7.42 2.03
C PRO A 165 -2.03 -7.27 1.85
N ASP A 166 -1.28 -8.37 1.84
CA ASP A 166 0.19 -8.33 1.68
C ASP A 166 0.55 -7.82 0.28
N ALA A 167 -0.17 -8.22 -0.76
CA ALA A 167 0.00 -7.69 -2.11
C ALA A 167 -0.41 -6.21 -2.22
N TYR A 168 -1.54 -5.82 -1.62
CA TYR A 168 -2.07 -4.45 -1.67
C TYR A 168 -1.13 -3.45 -1.01
N PHE A 169 -0.66 -3.74 0.21
CA PHE A 169 0.27 -2.88 0.93
C PHE A 169 1.74 -3.06 0.49
N GLY A 170 2.05 -4.16 -0.20
CA GLY A 170 3.38 -4.44 -0.72
C GLY A 170 3.70 -3.83 -2.09
N THR A 171 2.67 -3.41 -2.84
CA THR A 171 2.77 -2.72 -4.14
C THR A 171 3.43 -1.36 -4.00
#